data_AF-A0A936AK70-F1
#
_entry.id   AF-A0A936AK70-F1
#
_cell.length_a   1.000
_cell.length_b   1.000
_cell.length_c   1.000
_cell.angle_alpha   90.00
_cell.angle_beta   90.00
_cell.angle_gamma   90.00
#
_symmetry.space_group_name_H-M   'P 1'
#
loop_
_entity.id
_entity.type
_entity.pdbx_description
1 polymer ?
#
loop_
_entity_poly.entity_id
_entity_poly.type
_entity_poly.pdbx_seq_one_letter_code
_entity_poly.pdbx_strand_id
1 'polypeptide(L)' 'MNELREGEDYYWDGRFMVFTSEYHLKRGNCCGSGCRHCPYDPQWIRGTVTVDDEVANAGKPGSVSSVG' A
#
# COMPACT_ATOMS: atom_id res chain seq x y z
N MET A 1 -16.70 6.04 8.43
CA MET A 1 -15.35 6.45 8.89
C MET A 1 -14.52 5.19 8.85
N ASN A 2 -13.48 5.12 8.01
CA ASN A 2 -12.67 3.90 7.94
C ASN A 2 -11.75 3.87 9.16
N GLU A 3 -11.94 2.85 10.00
CA GLU A 3 -11.01 2.51 11.09
C GLU A 3 -9.65 2.09 10.52
N LEU A 4 -8.58 2.56 11.15
CA LEU A 4 -7.21 2.11 10.85
C LEU A 4 -6.95 0.81 11.60
N ARG A 5 -6.54 -0.24 10.90
CA ARG A 5 -6.25 -1.56 11.48
C ARG A 5 -4.75 -1.75 11.64
N GLU A 6 -4.30 -1.95 12.88
CA GLU A 6 -2.91 -2.30 13.18
C GLU A 6 -2.55 -3.65 12.53
N GLY A 7 -1.38 -3.74 11.91
CA GLY A 7 -0.90 -4.89 11.13
C GLY A 7 -1.29 -4.86 9.65
N GLU A 8 -2.35 -4.14 9.28
CA GLU A 8 -2.78 -3.97 7.89
C GLU A 8 -2.48 -2.58 7.36
N ASP A 9 -2.99 -1.53 8.01
CA ASP A 9 -2.84 -0.14 7.59
C ASP A 9 -1.54 0.47 8.11
N TYR A 10 -1.12 0.07 9.30
CA TYR A 10 0.09 0.57 9.93
C TYR A 10 0.64 -0.44 10.93
N TYR A 11 1.89 -0.29 11.31
CA TYR A 11 2.50 -0.98 12.44
C TYR A 11 3.33 0.00 13.26
N TRP A 12 3.60 -0.38 14.51
CA TRP A 12 4.49 0.37 15.38
C TRP A 12 5.93 -0.14 15.25
N ASP A 13 6.82 0.72 14.77
CA ASP A 13 8.26 0.53 14.85
C ASP A 13 8.77 1.29 16.08
N GLY A 14 8.66 0.62 17.24
CA GLY A 14 8.94 1.22 18.54
C GLY A 14 7.98 2.37 18.86
N ARG A 15 8.44 3.61 18.72
CA ARG A 15 7.65 4.83 18.98
C ARG A 15 7.10 5.48 17.72
N PHE A 16 7.45 4.95 16.55
CA PHE A 16 7.04 5.50 15.26
C PHE A 16 5.90 4.68 14.68
N MET A 17 4.84 5.35 14.26
CA MET A 17 3.75 4.74 13.50
C MET A 17 4.16 4.71 12.02
N VAL A 18 4.31 3.52 11.45
CA VAL A 18 4.70 3.32 10.06
C VAL A 18 3.51 2.80 9.27
N PHE A 19 3.07 3.59 8.30
CA PHE A 19 2.00 3.17 7.38
C PHE A 19 2.52 2.15 6.36
N THR A 20 1.67 1.18 6.04
CA THR A 20 1.93 0.16 5.03
C THR A 20 1.52 0.65 3.64
N SER A 21 1.91 -0.11 2.61
CA SER A 21 1.40 0.08 1.25
C SER A 21 -0.13 0.00 1.19
N GLU A 22 -0.76 -0.92 1.94
CA GLU A 22 -2.22 -1.10 1.98
C GLU A 22 -2.95 0.18 2.42
N TYR A 23 -2.45 0.88 3.44
CA TYR A 23 -3.03 2.16 3.86
C TYR A 23 -2.92 3.22 2.75
N HIS A 24 -1.78 3.26 2.06
CA HIS A 24 -1.59 4.17 0.94
C HIS A 24 -2.52 3.82 -0.23
N LEU A 25 -2.74 2.53 -0.51
CA LEU A 25 -3.71 2.06 -1.51
C LEU A 25 -5.15 2.44 -1.16
N LYS A 26 -5.56 2.25 0.11
CA LYS A 26 -6.90 2.67 0.59
C LYS A 26 -7.10 4.18 0.51
N ARG A 27 -6.03 4.97 0.67
CA ARG A 27 -6.04 6.43 0.44
C ARG A 27 -6.24 6.77 -1.03
N GLY A 28 -5.74 5.94 -1.95
CA GLY A 28 -5.99 6.05 -3.38
C GLY A 28 -5.09 7.03 -4.14
N ASN A 29 -4.10 7.67 -3.49
CA ASN A 29 -3.08 8.47 -4.16
C ASN A 29 -1.80 8.63 -3.34
N CYS A 30 -0.69 8.91 -4.03
CA CYS A 30 0.56 9.30 -3.42
C CYS A 30 0.43 10.67 -2.76
N CYS A 31 0.86 10.78 -1.50
CA CYS A 31 0.83 12.02 -0.73
C CYS A 31 1.99 12.99 -1.07
N GLY A 32 3.04 12.50 -1.71
CA GLY A 32 4.26 13.25 -2.03
C GLY A 32 5.25 13.43 -0.86
N SER A 33 5.08 12.70 0.24
CA SER A 33 5.85 12.90 1.48
C SER A 33 7.13 12.06 1.62
N GLY A 34 7.57 11.35 0.58
CA GLY A 34 8.77 10.52 0.70
C GLY A 34 8.56 9.21 1.47
N CYS A 35 7.36 8.62 1.43
CA CYS A 35 7.02 7.42 2.22
C CYS A 35 7.86 6.20 1.79
N ARG A 36 8.32 5.42 2.78
CA ARG A 36 9.20 4.25 2.57
C ARG A 36 8.51 3.09 1.85
N HIS A 37 7.20 2.91 2.09
CA HIS A 37 6.39 1.82 1.52
C HIS A 37 5.38 2.37 0.50
N CYS A 38 5.78 3.36 -0.30
CA CYS A 38 4.91 3.98 -1.30
C CYS A 38 4.64 2.97 -2.44
N PRO A 39 3.39 2.53 -2.66
CA PRO A 39 3.06 1.58 -3.73
C PRO A 39 2.95 2.24 -5.11
N TYR A 40 3.02 3.57 -5.16
CA TYR A 40 2.81 4.36 -6.37
C TYR A 40 4.12 4.61 -7.13
N ASP A 41 4.06 4.50 -8.46
CA ASP A 41 5.15 4.85 -9.37
C ASP A 41 4.66 5.88 -10.41
N PRO A 42 5.32 7.05 -10.58
CA PRO A 42 6.54 7.48 -9.91
C PRO A 42 6.32 7.80 -8.42
N GLN A 43 7.28 7.37 -7.60
CA GLN A 43 7.26 7.62 -6.15
C GLN A 43 7.39 9.12 -5.83
N TRP A 44 6.80 9.51 -4.69
CA TRP A 44 6.91 10.85 -4.08
C TRP A 44 6.35 12.02 -4.90
N ILE A 45 5.63 11.74 -5.97
CA ILE A 45 4.88 12.75 -6.71
C ILE A 45 3.45 12.79 -6.16
N ARG A 46 3.06 13.92 -5.58
CA ARG A 46 1.72 14.07 -5.00
C ARG A 46 0.66 13.92 -6.09
N GLY A 47 -0.33 13.06 -5.83
CA GLY A 47 -1.43 12.80 -6.77
C GLY A 47 -1.17 11.65 -7.75
N THR A 48 -0.01 11.00 -7.70
CA THR A 48 0.21 9.74 -8.45
C THR A 48 -0.80 8.68 -8.01
N VAL A 49 -1.46 8.05 -8.97
CA VAL A 49 -2.43 6.96 -8.76
C VAL A 49 -2.01 5.65 -9.42
N THR A 50 -0.97 5.69 -10.26
CA THR A 50 -0.36 4.54 -10.91
C THR A 50 0.36 3.71 -9.85
N VAL A 51 -0.10 2.48 -9.67
CA VAL A 51 0.49 1.46 -8.80
C VAL A 51 1.00 0.35 -9.70
N ASP A 52 2.18 -0.19 -9.39
CA ASP A 52 2.69 -1.32 -10.14
C ASP A 52 1.81 -2.56 -9.87
N ASP A 53 1.38 -3.22 -10.94
CA ASP A 53 0.35 -4.28 -10.90
C ASP A 53 0.77 -5.45 -10.00
N GLU A 54 2.07 -5.69 -9.78
CA GLU A 54 2.54 -6.74 -8.87
C GLU A 54 2.28 -6.39 -7.39
N VAL A 55 2.34 -5.10 -7.01
CA VAL A 55 2.13 -4.64 -5.62
C VAL A 55 0.65 -4.67 -5.24
N ALA A 56 -0.26 -4.38 -6.17
CA ALA A 56 -1.70 -4.47 -5.95
C ALA A 56 -2.20 -5.91 -5.71
N ASN A 57 -1.45 -6.90 -6.20
CA ASN A 57 -1.83 -8.32 -6.15
C ASN A 57 -1.12 -9.12 -5.05
N ALA A 58 -0.10 -8.56 -4.38
CA ALA A 58 0.71 -9.25 -3.36
C ALA A 58 -0.07 -9.68 -2.10
N GLY A 59 -1.32 -9.23 -1.92
CA GLY A 59 -2.19 -9.60 -0.81
C GLY A 59 -3.25 -10.67 -1.11
N LYS A 60 -3.32 -11.25 -2.32
CA LYS A 60 -4.31 -12.31 -2.61
C LYS A 60 -3.73 -13.70 -2.32
N PRO A 61 -4.18 -14.43 -1.29
CA PRO A 61 -3.89 -15.85 -1.19
C PRO A 61 -4.62 -16.57 -2.34
N GLY A 62 -3.84 -17.00 -3.34
CA GLY A 62 -4.20 -18.07 -4.27
C GLY A 62 -5.33 -17.77 -5.26
N SER A 63 -4.96 -17.32 -6.46
CA SER A 63 -5.65 -17.77 -7.67
C SER A 63 -4.70 -18.65 -8.46
N VAL A 64 -4.58 -19.91 -8.04
CA VAL A 64 -4.05 -20.96 -8.92
C VAL A 64 -5.09 -21.19 -10.02
N SER A 65 -4.95 -20.50 -11.14
CA SER A 65 -5.66 -20.92 -12.35
C SER A 65 -4.87 -22.09 -12.95
N SER A 66 -5.24 -23.29 -12.52
CA SER A 66 -4.94 -24.53 -13.22
C SER A 66 -5.40 -24.40 -14.67
N VAL A 67 -4.46 -24.26 -15.61
CA VAL A 67 -4.77 -24.34 -17.03
C VAL A 67 -4.76 -25.82 -17.41
N GLY A 68 -5.94 -26.37 -17.69
CA GLY A 68 -6.13 -27.67 -18.33
C GLY A 68 -6.42 -27.50 -19.81
#